data_AF-A0A7X0DMH8-F1
#
_entry.id   AF-A0A7X0DMH8-F1
#
_cell.length_a   1.000
_cell.length_b   1.000
_cell.length_c   1.000
_cell.angle_alpha   90.00
_cell.angle_beta   90.00
_cell.angle_gamma   90.00
#
_symmetry.space_group_name_H-M   'P 1'
#
loop_
_entity.id
_entity.type
_entity.pdbx_description
1 polymer ?
#
loop_
_entity_poly.entity_id
_entity_poly.type
_entity_poly.pdbx_seq_one_letter_code
_entity_poly.pdbx_strand_id
1 'polypeptide(L)' 'MGIVKIDDTLHEDLRRASGVMCRSINAQAEYWIKIGMLAEANPTLTFPEIIRRQMEAAALPAGVVPLLSGGTTP' A
#
# COMPACT_ATOMS: atom_id res chain seq x y z
N MET A 1 -18.07 1.84 -15.59
CA MET A 1 -16.85 2.20 -14.83
C MET A 1 -17.09 3.58 -14.26
N GLY A 2 -17.13 3.73 -12.93
CA GLY A 2 -17.37 5.04 -12.30
C GLY A 2 -16.08 5.85 -12.31
N ILE A 3 -16.10 7.05 -12.89
CA ILE A 3 -14.93 7.93 -12.91
C ILE A 3 -14.84 8.62 -11.56
N VAL A 4 -13.80 8.33 -10.79
CA VAL A 4 -13.49 9.06 -9.56
C VAL A 4 -12.60 10.24 -9.92
N LYS A 5 -13.06 11.46 -9.60
CA LYS A 5 -12.23 12.67 -9.75
C LYS A 5 -11.23 12.72 -8.59
N ILE A 6 -9.97 12.91 -8.92
CA ILE A 6 -8.89 13.13 -7.96
C ILE A 6 -8.22 14.47 -8.28
N ASP A 7 -7.65 15.11 -7.27
CA ASP A 7 -6.91 16.35 -7.44
C ASP A 7 -5.69 16.16 -8.36
N ASP A 8 -5.38 17.16 -9.19
CA ASP A 8 -4.29 17.09 -10.17
C ASP A 8 -2.92 16.89 -9.50
N THR A 9 -2.69 17.50 -8.33
CA THR A 9 -1.45 17.34 -7.58
C THR A 9 -1.33 15.91 -7.06
N LEU A 10 -2.43 15.37 -6.52
CA LEU A 10 -2.48 14.00 -6.05
C LEU A 10 -2.30 13.00 -7.18
N HIS A 11 -2.86 13.26 -8.37
CA HIS A 11 -2.65 12.43 -9.56
C HIS A 11 -1.17 12.36 -9.95
N GLU A 12 -0.47 13.50 -9.95
CA GLU A 12 0.97 13.55 -10.26
C GLU A 12 1.82 12.81 -9.22
N ASP A 13 1.50 12.93 -7.93
CA ASP A 13 2.18 12.17 -6.88
C ASP A 13 1.94 10.67 -7.00
N LEU A 14 0.70 10.28 -7.34
CA LEU A 14 0.35 8.89 -7.60
C LEU A 14 1.11 8.34 -8.81
N ARG A 15 1.26 9.16 -9.86
CA ARG A 15 2.06 8.84 -11.05
C ARG A 15 3.52 8.60 -10.70
N ARG A 16 4.14 9.50 -9.92
CA ARG A 16 5.53 9.33 -9.46
C ARG A 16 5.71 8.07 -8.61
N ALA A 17 4.83 7.86 -7.61
CA ALA A 17 4.87 6.69 -6.74
C ALA A 17 4.69 5.39 -7.52
N SER A 18 3.79 5.38 -8.51
CA SER A 18 3.54 4.22 -9.36
C SER A 18 4.79 3.77 -10.13
N GLY A 19 5.63 4.72 -10.58
CA GLY A 19 6.92 4.45 -11.23
C GLY A 19 7.94 3.78 -10.30
N VAL A 20 8.01 4.21 -9.04
CA VAL A 20 8.92 3.62 -8.03
C VAL A 20 8.46 2.23 -7.60
N MET A 21 7.14 2.05 -7.45
CA MET A 21 6.53 0.81 -6.97
C MET A 21 6.27 -0.21 -8.09
N CYS A 22 6.75 0.05 -9.31
CA CYS A 22 6.58 -0.80 -10.49
C CYS A 22 5.12 -1.27 -10.72
N ARG A 23 4.14 -0.39 -10.49
CA ARG A 23 2.71 -0.68 -10.65
C ARG A 23 1.99 0.40 -11.43
N SER A 24 0.80 0.10 -11.97
CA SER A 24 -0.01 1.12 -12.66
C SER A 24 -0.56 2.16 -11.66
N ILE A 25 -0.90 3.36 -12.17
CA ILE A 25 -1.54 4.42 -11.38
C ILE A 25 -2.84 3.92 -10.74
N ASN A 26 -3.64 3.15 -11.49
CA ASN A 26 -4.88 2.57 -10.97
C ASN A 26 -4.60 1.56 -9.84
N ALA A 27 -3.59 0.70 -9.98
CA ALA A 27 -3.21 -0.24 -8.93
C ALA A 27 -2.69 0.48 -7.67
N GLN A 28 -2.00 1.61 -7.85
CA GLN A 28 -1.57 2.48 -6.76
C GLN A 28 -2.76 3.17 -6.07
N ALA A 29 -3.76 3.62 -6.82
CA ALA A 29 -5.00 4.20 -6.29
C ALA A 29 -5.79 3.15 -5.49
N GLU A 30 -6.01 1.98 -6.08
CA GLU A 30 -6.74 0.88 -5.48
C GLU A 30 -6.09 0.43 -4.16
N TYR A 31 -4.76 0.36 -4.14
CA TYR A 31 -4.00 0.06 -2.93
C TYR A 31 -4.31 1.06 -1.81
N TRP A 32 -4.20 2.36 -2.06
CA TRP A 32 -4.44 3.37 -1.01
C TRP A 32 -5.90 3.42 -0.56
N ILE A 33 -6.85 3.22 -1.47
CA ILE A 33 -8.27 3.13 -1.12
C ILE A 33 -8.51 1.95 -0.17
N LYS A 34 -7.98 0.75 -0.48
CA LYS A 34 -8.11 -0.42 0.40
C LYS A 34 -7.48 -0.21 1.77
N ILE A 35 -6.27 0.37 1.82
CA ILE A 35 -5.59 0.66 3.09
C ILE A 35 -6.38 1.68 3.91
N GLY A 36 -6.90 2.74 3.28
CA GLY A 36 -7.72 3.75 3.95
C GLY A 36 -8.99 3.13 4.57
N MET A 37 -9.71 2.31 3.81
CA MET A 37 -10.90 1.61 4.31
C MET A 37 -10.57 0.67 5.48
N LEU A 38 -9.44 -0.04 5.43
CA LEU A 38 -9.01 -0.94 6.51
C LEU A 38 -8.60 -0.19 7.78
N ALA A 39 -7.93 0.95 7.62
CA ALA A 39 -7.56 1.82 8.73
C ALA A 39 -8.81 2.45 9.38
N GLU A 40 -9.79 2.86 8.58
CA GLU A 40 -11.07 3.38 9.08
C GLU A 40 -11.87 2.31 9.83
N ALA A 41 -11.93 1.08 9.29
CA ALA A 41 -12.61 -0.03 9.94
C ALA A 41 -11.88 -0.56 11.19
N ASN A 42 -10.58 -0.30 11.33
CA ASN A 42 -9.77 -0.76 12.46
C ASN A 42 -8.90 0.39 13.01
N PRO A 43 -9.48 1.38 13.72
CA PRO A 43 -8.75 2.58 14.16
C PRO A 43 -7.58 2.31 15.12
N THR A 44 -7.55 1.14 15.74
CA THR A 44 -6.51 0.73 16.69
C THR A 44 -5.31 0.05 16.04
N LEU A 45 -5.42 -0.32 14.76
CA LEU A 45 -4.33 -0.99 14.06
C LEU A 45 -3.40 0.02 13.41
N THR A 46 -2.12 -0.22 13.57
CA THR A 46 -1.07 0.51 12.86
C THR A 46 -0.99 0.05 11.41
N PHE A 47 -0.42 0.89 10.54
CA PHE A 47 -0.20 0.54 9.14
C PHE A 47 0.55 -0.79 8.96
N PRO A 48 1.67 -1.07 9.65
CA PRO A 48 2.35 -2.36 9.55
C PRO A 48 1.45 -3.56 9.92
N GLU A 49 0.58 -3.42 10.92
CA GLU A 49 -0.36 -4.46 11.32
C GLU A 49 -1.45 -4.70 10.27
N ILE A 50 -1.94 -3.64 9.64
CA ILE A 50 -2.87 -3.73 8.50
C ILE A 50 -2.21 -4.50 7.35
N ILE A 51 -0.97 -4.15 7.00
CA ILE A 51 -0.23 -4.86 5.94
C ILE A 51 -0.01 -6.32 6.30
N ARG A 52 0.40 -6.61 7.54
CA ARG A 52 0.61 -7.99 8.02
C ARG A 52 -0.66 -8.84 7.86
N ARG A 53 -1.82 -8.30 8.27
CA ARG A 53 -3.12 -8.98 8.08
C ARG A 53 -3.45 -9.21 6.61
N GLN A 54 -3.17 -8.23 5.74
CA GLN A 54 -3.39 -8.38 4.30
C GLN A 54 -2.49 -9.46 3.68
N MET A 55 -1.23 -9.59 4.13
CA MET A 55 -0.33 -10.65 3.69
C MET A 55 -0.79 -12.03 4.19
N GLU A 56 -1.22 -12.12 5.45
CA GLU A 56 -1.80 -13.35 6.03
C GLU A 56 -3.06 -13.78 5.27
N ALA A 57 -3.97 -12.84 4.97
CA ALA A 57 -5.17 -13.09 4.18
C ALA A 57 -4.88 -13.53 2.73
N ALA A 58 -3.76 -13.06 2.16
CA ALA A 58 -3.28 -13.46 0.84
C ALA A 58 -2.47 -14.77 0.84
N ALA A 59 -2.35 -15.44 2.00
CA ALA A 59 -1.52 -16.64 2.19
C ALA A 59 -0.04 -16.45 1.75
N LEU A 60 0.47 -15.22 1.81
CA LEU A 60 1.86 -14.94 1.52
C LEU A 60 2.71 -15.23 2.77
N PRO A 61 3.86 -15.90 2.64
CA PRO A 61 4.72 -16.20 3.79
C PRO A 61 5.21 -14.89 4.43
N ALA A 62 5.19 -14.84 5.77
CA ALA A 62 5.50 -13.67 6.60
C ALA A 62 6.97 -13.16 6.53
N GLY A 63 7.72 -13.51 5.47
CA GLY A 63 9.12 -13.15 5.26
C GLY A 63 9.40 -12.32 4.01
N VAL A 64 8.39 -11.98 3.19
CA VAL A 64 8.56 -11.12 2.00
C VAL A 64 8.35 -9.65 2.42
N VAL A 65 9.28 -9.11 3.21
CA VAL A 65 9.39 -7.66 3.38
C VAL A 65 10.21 -7.13 2.20
N PRO A 66 9.75 -6.12 1.44
CA PRO A 66 10.60 -5.46 0.45
C PRO A 66 11.83 -4.90 1.16
N LEU A 67 13.00 -5.42 0.78
CA LEU A 67 14.35 -5.11 1.25
C LEU A 67 14.52 -3.67 1.79
N LEU A 68 14.27 -3.48 3.07
CA LEU A 68 14.79 -2.37 3.89
C LEU A 68 15.51 -2.92 5.13
N SER A 69 15.96 -4.17 5.10
CA SER A 69 16.94 -4.68 6.05
C SER A 69 18.34 -4.36 5.52
N GLY A 70 18.69 -3.07 5.58
CA GLY A 70 20.09 -2.67 5.67
C GLY A 70 20.67 -3.32 6.92
N GLY A 71 21.69 -4.15 6.71
CA GLY A 71 22.21 -5.05 7.72
C GLY A 71 22.74 -4.36 8.97
N THR A 72 22.44 -5.00 10.10
CA THR A 72 23.26 -5.18 11.30
C THR A 72 22.57 -6.36 11.99
N THR A 73 23.17 -7.53 12.22
CA THR A 73 24.36 -7.89 13.04
C THR A 73 24.52 -9.44 12.94
N PRO A 74 25.54 -10.10 13.53
CA PRO A 74 26.62 -9.60 14.41
C PRO A 74 28.00 -9.48 13.73
#